data_AF-A0AA36AU34-F1
#
_entry.id   AF-A0AA36AU34-F1
#
_cell.length_a   1.000
_cell.length_b   1.000
_cell.length_c   1.000
_cell.angle_alpha   90.00
_cell.angle_beta   90.00
_cell.angle_gamma   90.00
#
_symmetry.space_group_name_H-M   'P 1'
#
loop_
_entity.id
_entity.type
_entity.pdbx_description
1 polymer ?
#
loop_
_entity_poly.entity_id
_entity_poly.type
_entity_poly.pdbx_seq_one_letter_code
_entity_poly.pdbx_strand_id
1 'polypeptide(L)'
;MLSIYNKNLESFVAITGDNTEVNKSVANLCRIPLIGCASRKFNLTVSAYLDKQEVLLDKINMLMDKLKSSKLVGHLTMLTSILIFYI
;
A
#
# COMPACT_ATOMS: atom_id res chain seq x y z
N MET A 1 12.92 21.03 -4.72
CA MET A 1 12.40 19.84 -5.44
C MET A 1 11.70 20.25 -6.74
N LEU A 2 10.65 21.08 -6.72
CA LEU A 2 9.98 21.55 -7.94
C LEU A 2 10.85 22.44 -8.85
N SER A 3 11.77 23.21 -8.25
CA SER A 3 12.73 24.04 -9.00
C SER A 3 13.66 23.23 -9.91
N ILE A 4 13.92 21.96 -9.57
CA ILE A 4 14.73 21.03 -10.39
C ILE A 4 14.05 20.77 -11.73
N TYR A 5 12.71 20.79 -11.75
CA TYR A 5 11.89 20.58 -12.94
C TYR A 5 11.37 21.89 -13.55
N ASN A 6 11.80 23.04 -13.02
CA ASN A 6 11.31 24.37 -13.40
C ASN A 6 9.76 24.46 -13.38
N LYS A 7 9.12 23.86 -12.37
CA LYS A 7 7.66 23.85 -12.18
C LYS A 7 7.26 24.64 -10.94
N ASN A 8 6.04 25.19 -10.97
CA ASN A 8 5.37 25.81 -9.82
C ASN A 8 4.19 24.94 -9.37
N LEU A 9 3.73 25.10 -8.12
CA LEU A 9 2.55 24.44 -7.56
C LEU A 9 1.28 24.70 -8.38
N GLU A 10 1.17 25.88 -9.01
CA GLU A 10 0.06 26.23 -9.91
C GLU A 10 -0.04 25.32 -11.15
N SER A 11 1.03 24.61 -11.49
CA SER A 11 1.07 23.68 -12.63
C SER A 11 0.42 22.33 -12.34
N PHE A 12 -0.01 22.07 -11.09
CA PHE A 12 -0.50 20.77 -10.65
C PHE A 12 -2.01 20.83 -10.36
N VAL A 13 -2.75 19.88 -10.94
CA VAL A 13 -4.20 19.77 -10.75
C VAL A 13 -4.54 18.95 -9.50
N ALA A 14 -3.70 17.97 -9.16
CA ALA A 14 -3.87 17.12 -7.99
C ALA A 14 -2.55 16.45 -7.58
N ILE A 15 -2.48 16.03 -6.32
CA ILE A 15 -1.41 15.17 -5.78
C ILE A 15 -1.99 13.77 -5.63
N THR A 16 -1.27 12.74 -6.07
CA THR A 16 -1.63 11.34 -5.83
C THR A 16 -0.74 10.78 -4.73
N GLY A 17 -1.32 10.09 -3.76
CA GLY A 17 -0.57 9.54 -2.63
C GLY A 17 -1.44 8.67 -1.73
N ASP A 18 -0.80 7.92 -0.86
CA ASP A 18 -1.49 7.21 0.22
C ASP A 18 -2.14 8.20 1.20
N ASN A 19 -3.21 7.77 1.84
CA ASN A 19 -4.02 8.60 2.74
C ASN A 19 -3.37 8.70 4.13
N THR A 20 -2.11 9.11 4.14
CA THR A 20 -1.29 9.29 5.34
C THR A 20 -1.25 10.77 5.73
N GLU A 21 -1.16 11.07 7.02
CA GLU A 21 -1.23 12.43 7.56
C GLU A 21 -0.17 13.36 6.94
N VAL A 22 1.01 12.83 6.62
CA VAL A 22 2.07 13.58 5.93
C VAL A 22 1.61 14.03 4.54
N ASN A 23 1.05 13.13 3.73
CA ASN A 23 0.59 13.48 2.37
C ASN A 23 -0.60 14.43 2.39
N LYS A 24 -1.51 14.26 3.35
CA LYS A 24 -2.61 15.21 3.57
C LYS A 24 -2.09 16.58 3.96
N SER A 25 -1.13 16.64 4.88
CA SER A 25 -0.49 17.88 5.31
C SER A 25 0.20 18.59 4.14
N VAL A 26 0.96 17.86 3.33
CA VAL A 26 1.59 18.38 2.10
C VAL A 26 0.54 18.91 1.12
N ALA A 27 -0.53 18.15 0.85
CA ALA A 27 -1.60 18.59 -0.03
C ALA A 27 -2.30 19.86 0.48
N ASN A 28 -2.54 19.94 1.79
CA ASN A 28 -3.12 21.11 2.44
C ASN A 28 -2.20 22.34 2.35
N LEU A 29 -0.90 22.16 2.63
CA LEU A 29 0.11 23.22 2.51
C LEU A 29 0.21 23.73 1.07
N CYS A 30 0.14 22.83 0.10
CA CYS A 30 0.17 23.17 -1.32
C CYS A 30 -1.18 23.67 -1.85
N ARG A 31 -2.28 23.55 -1.10
CA ARG A 31 -3.66 23.82 -1.52
C ARG A 31 -4.09 23.07 -2.79
N ILE A 32 -3.60 21.84 -2.97
CA ILE A 32 -3.88 20.98 -4.13
C ILE A 32 -4.65 19.76 -3.63
N PRO A 33 -5.70 19.29 -4.32
CA PRO A 33 -6.44 18.11 -3.88
C PRO A 33 -5.55 16.85 -3.85
N LEU A 34 -5.65 16.08 -2.77
CA LEU A 34 -5.04 14.76 -2.65
C LEU A 34 -6.00 13.69 -3.19
N ILE A 35 -5.66 13.07 -4.31
CA ILE A 35 -6.33 11.88 -4.81
C ILE A 35 -5.82 10.68 -4.03
N GLY A 36 -6.69 10.21 -3.14
CA GLY A 36 -6.37 9.14 -2.21
C GLY A 36 -6.06 7.80 -2.88
N CYS A 37 -4.99 7.21 -2.36
CA CYS A 37 -4.60 5.80 -2.27
C CYS A 37 -5.35 4.81 -3.16
N ALA A 38 -4.88 4.69 -4.41
CA ALA A 38 -5.27 3.60 -5.30
C ALA A 38 -5.07 2.22 -4.64
N SER A 39 -4.02 2.05 -3.83
CA SER A 39 -3.76 0.81 -3.10
C SER A 39 -4.80 0.51 -2.01
N ARG A 40 -5.32 1.50 -1.28
CA ARG A 40 -6.46 1.29 -0.35
C ARG A 40 -7.69 0.81 -1.12
N LYS A 41 -8.04 1.47 -2.23
CA LYS A 41 -9.18 1.09 -3.07
C LYS A 41 -9.00 -0.32 -3.62
N PHE A 42 -7.81 -0.63 -4.11
CA PHE A 42 -7.46 -1.97 -4.55
C PHE A 42 -7.59 -3.00 -3.42
N ASN A 43 -7.05 -2.73 -2.23
CA ASN A 43 -7.13 -3.64 -1.09
C ASN A 43 -8.59 -3.90 -0.66
N LEU A 44 -9.43 -2.88 -0.67
CA LEU A 44 -10.86 -3.02 -0.40
C LEU A 44 -11.56 -3.88 -1.46
N THR A 45 -11.28 -3.63 -2.74
CA THR A 45 -11.84 -4.43 -3.84
C THR A 45 -11.40 -5.89 -3.75
N VAL A 46 -10.11 -6.14 -3.47
CA VAL A 46 -9.57 -7.49 -3.30
C VAL A 46 -10.21 -8.17 -2.09
N SER A 47 -10.35 -7.47 -0.96
CA SER A 47 -11.01 -8.01 0.23
C SER A 47 -12.46 -8.41 -0.08
N ALA A 48 -13.23 -7.54 -0.75
CA ALA A 48 -14.60 -7.82 -1.15
C ALA A 48 -14.71 -8.98 -2.17
N TYR A 49 -13.73 -9.10 -3.07
CA TYR A 49 -13.65 -10.22 -4.01
C TYR A 49 -13.38 -11.56 -3.31
N LEU A 50 -12.50 -11.54 -2.31
CA LEU A 50 -12.08 -12.71 -1.55
C LEU A 50 -13.03 -13.10 -0.41
N ASP A 51 -14.04 -12.28 -0.11
CA ASP A 51 -15.03 -12.51 0.96
C ASP A 51 -15.67 -13.91 0.88
N LYS A 52 -15.93 -14.41 -0.33
CA LYS A 52 -16.48 -15.76 -0.57
C LYS A 52 -15.52 -16.91 -0.22
N GLN A 53 -14.26 -16.62 0.04
CA GLN A 53 -13.19 -17.58 0.29
C GLN A 53 -12.67 -17.51 1.73
N GLU A 54 -13.43 -16.92 2.65
CA GLU A 54 -13.07 -16.68 4.05
C GLU A 54 -12.40 -17.91 4.72
N VAL A 55 -12.99 -19.11 4.59
CA VAL A 55 -12.44 -20.36 5.16
C VAL A 55 -11.05 -20.71 4.62
N LEU A 56 -10.78 -20.43 3.34
CA LEU A 56 -9.47 -20.67 2.74
C LEU A 56 -8.48 -19.59 3.19
N LEU A 57 -8.92 -18.33 3.26
CA LEU A 57 -8.10 -17.23 3.76
C LEU A 57 -7.68 -17.45 5.21
N ASP A 58 -8.58 -17.96 6.06
CA ASP A 58 -8.25 -18.29 7.46
C ASP A 58 -7.17 -19.36 7.54
N LYS A 59 -7.26 -20.42 6.73
CA LYS A 59 -6.21 -21.45 6.68
C LYS A 59 -4.87 -20.90 6.21
N ILE A 60 -4.89 -20.01 5.21
CA ILE A 60 -3.69 -19.34 4.71
C ILE A 60 -3.12 -18.43 5.81
N ASN A 61 -3.95 -17.63 6.49
CA ASN A 61 -3.52 -16.75 7.58
C ASN A 61 -2.91 -17.53 8.74
N MET A 62 -3.53 -18.64 9.16
CA MET A 62 -2.97 -19.53 10.18
C MET A 62 -1.62 -20.13 9.77
N LEU A 63 -1.46 -20.46 8.48
CA LEU A 63 -0.19 -20.94 7.95
C LEU A 63 0.87 -19.83 7.96
N MET A 64 0.51 -18.64 7.46
CA MET A 64 1.39 -17.46 7.43
C MET A 64 1.84 -17.06 8.83
N ASP A 65 0.95 -17.13 9.82
CA ASP A 65 1.27 -16.87 11.22
C ASP A 65 2.31 -17.84 11.81
N LYS A 66 2.33 -19.09 11.35
CA LYS A 66 3.38 -20.06 11.73
C LYS A 66 4.69 -19.77 11.00
N LEU A 67 4.61 -19.23 9.79
CA LEU A 67 5.76 -19.00 8.91
C LEU A 67 6.42 -17.63 9.07
N LYS A 68 5.78 -16.66 9.74
CA LYS A 68 6.31 -15.29 9.96
C LYS A 68 7.50 -15.21 10.92
N SER A 69 7.96 -16.33 11.49
CA SER A 69 9.20 -16.37 12.27
C SER A 69 10.38 -15.97 11.40
N SER A 70 11.28 -15.12 11.90
CA SER A 70 12.41 -14.56 11.14
C SER A 70 13.29 -15.61 10.45
N LYS A 71 13.46 -16.80 11.05
CA LYS A 71 14.17 -17.94 10.44
C LYS A 71 13.41 -18.52 9.23
N LEU A 72 12.09 -18.66 9.35
CA LEU A 72 11.24 -19.23 8.30
C LEU A 72 10.99 -18.22 7.18
N VAL A 73 10.87 -16.93 7.50
CA VAL A 73 10.80 -15.84 6.52
C VAL A 73 12.05 -15.83 5.64
N GLY A 74 13.25 -15.94 6.22
CA GLY A 74 14.49 -16.00 5.44
C GLY A 74 14.55 -17.19 4.46
N HIS A 75 14.03 -18.35 4.87
CA HIS A 75 13.90 -19.51 3.99
C HIS A 75 12.83 -19.31 2.90
N LEU A 76 11.70 -18.69 3.24
CA LEU A 76 10.63 -18.37 2.29
C LEU A 76 11.07 -17.35 1.24
N THR A 77 11.86 -16.34 1.62
CA THR A 77 12.40 -15.34 0.68
C THR A 77 13.41 -15.94 -0.30
N MET A 78 14.04 -17.06 0.06
CA MET A 78 14.94 -17.80 -0.82
C MET A 78 14.17 -18.65 -1.85
N LEU A 79 12.96 -19.10 -1.51
CA LEU A 79 12.14 -19.98 -2.36
C LEU A 79 11.04 -19.25 -3.13
N THR A 80 10.65 -18.06 -2.70
CA THR A 80 9.54 -17.29 -3.30
C THR A 80 9.87 -15.81 -3.39
N SER A 81 9.60 -15.18 -4.54
CA SER A 81 9.90 -13.77 -4.78
C SER A 81 8.83 -12.79 -4.25
N ILE A 82 7.77 -13.28 -3.58
CA ILE A 82 6.51 -12.53 -3.39
C ILE A 82 6.31 -12.00 -1.95
N LEU A 83 7.17 -12.35 -0.99
CA LEU A 83 6.96 -12.03 0.44
C LEU A 83 7.45 -10.62 0.86
N ILE A 84 7.10 -9.57 0.11
CA ILE A 84 7.36 -8.17 0.54
C ILE A 84 6.07 -7.43 0.91
N PHE A 85 4.88 -7.95 0.56
CA PHE A 85 3.62 -7.21 0.72
C PHE A 85 2.80 -7.52 1.99
N TYR A 86 3.30 -8.34 2.93
CA TYR A 86 2.55 -8.75 4.12
C TYR A 86 3.25 -8.43 5.46
N ILE A 87 4.17 -7.46 5.44
CA ILE A 87 4.69 -6.75 6.63
C ILE A 87 4.39 -5.27 6.41
#